data_AF-A0A536DA81-F1
#
_entry.id   AF-A0A536DA81-F1
#
_cell.length_a   1.000
_cell.length_b   1.000
_cell.length_c   1.000
_cell.angle_alpha   90.00
_cell.angle_beta   90.00
_cell.angle_gamma   90.00
#
_symmetry.space_group_name_H-M   'P 1'
#
loop_
_entity.id
_entity.type
_entity.pdbx_description
1 polymer ?
#
loop_
_entity_poly.entity_id
_entity_poly.type
_entity_poly.pdbx_seq_one_letter_code
_entity_poly.pdbx_strand_id
1 'polypeptide(L)'
;MSTVDGGSPPNVTGRMYDIGCNDGRNRINGLEVMSFGQPDFVSPDYGADIFGTGAPFESIYTIKYAVSRYLHGYWDCSPTGVFLTLAIGVNNRGSKVNNPHGAAWADMVNQLNNFIASPPSWATQERVVGAIDAEAGYAATGPSSTRAWADGYTGTATPFYNAGDCPGCPQPGSTMLPIPGTPLQNGWYQDDIWYMSWGNIGALAVPEIYLEDGTSAREWEQLSLWALRYHNSAIGYQGSATEHDACMTPSNVQYCQTNHLNNTRDQGWSQLWDAENGDPGTASSTGSLHWSTDWSWTN
;
A
#
# COMPACT_ATOMS: atom_id res chain seq x y z
N MET A 1 5.74 8.03 9.79
CA MET A 1 5.73 6.63 9.33
C MET A 1 6.43 6.68 7.99
N SER A 2 7.63 6.10 7.89
CA SER A 2 8.60 6.43 6.85
C SER A 2 8.72 5.33 5.82
N THR A 3 8.46 5.66 4.57
CA THR A 3 8.99 4.90 3.42
C THR A 3 10.50 5.11 3.35
N VAL A 4 11.22 4.00 3.21
CA VAL A 4 12.67 3.97 3.24
C VAL A 4 13.21 4.03 1.81
N ASP A 5 14.01 5.05 1.55
CA ASP A 5 14.85 5.17 0.36
C ASP A 5 16.01 4.13 0.43
N GLY A 6 15.95 3.11 -0.42
CA GLY A 6 16.72 1.87 -0.32
C GLY A 6 18.14 1.87 -0.88
N GLY A 7 18.81 3.01 -1.09
CA GLY A 7 20.12 3.02 -1.77
C GLY A 7 21.29 2.46 -0.95
N SER A 8 21.84 1.29 -1.30
CA SER A 8 23.04 0.70 -0.64
C SER A 8 24.32 1.55 -0.79
N PRO A 9 25.02 1.88 0.32
CA PRO A 9 26.31 1.26 0.68
C PRO A 9 26.37 0.97 2.23
N PRO A 10 27.46 0.51 2.88
CA PRO A 10 27.44 -0.22 4.17
C PRO A 10 26.80 0.48 5.40
N ASN A 11 26.41 1.75 5.27
CA ASN A 11 25.61 2.52 6.24
C ASN A 11 24.09 2.26 6.18
N VAL A 12 23.54 1.62 5.15
CA VAL A 12 22.10 1.28 5.09
C VAL A 12 21.69 0.35 6.23
N THR A 13 22.63 -0.49 6.69
CA THR A 13 22.40 -1.48 7.74
C THR A 13 22.15 -0.88 9.13
N GLY A 14 22.83 0.23 9.43
CA GLY A 14 22.61 1.04 10.63
C GLY A 14 21.37 1.90 10.47
N ARG A 15 21.21 2.58 9.32
CA ARG A 15 20.07 3.46 9.04
C ARG A 15 18.73 2.75 9.21
N MET A 16 18.55 1.56 8.63
CA MET A 16 17.28 0.83 8.75
C MET A 16 16.95 0.44 10.18
N TYR A 17 17.94 0.00 10.93
CA TYR A 17 17.78 -0.29 12.35
C TYR A 17 17.42 0.96 13.14
N ASP A 18 18.08 2.10 12.87
CA ASP A 18 17.81 3.35 13.55
C ASP A 18 16.40 3.89 13.25
N ILE A 19 15.93 3.74 12.01
CA ILE A 19 14.56 4.08 11.61
C ILE A 19 13.55 3.22 12.39
N GLY A 20 13.70 1.89 12.35
CA GLY A 20 12.80 1.00 13.09
C GLY A 20 12.82 1.28 14.59
N CYS A 21 14.00 1.53 15.16
CA CYS A 21 14.14 1.88 16.57
C CYS A 21 13.47 3.21 16.92
N ASN A 22 13.55 4.20 16.04
CA ASN A 22 12.85 5.46 16.20
C ASN A 22 11.32 5.25 16.16
N ASP A 23 10.81 4.46 15.24
CA ASP A 23 9.38 4.14 15.15
C ASP A 23 8.88 3.37 16.38
N GLY A 24 9.69 2.44 16.90
CA GLY A 24 9.44 1.77 18.18
C GLY A 24 9.34 2.76 19.34
N ARG A 25 10.29 3.70 19.48
CA ARG A 25 10.24 4.76 20.53
C ARG A 25 9.03 5.67 20.38
N ASN A 26 8.63 5.96 19.15
CA ASN A 26 7.48 6.79 18.83
C ASN A 26 6.14 6.05 18.94
N ARG A 27 6.16 4.77 19.34
CA ARG A 27 4.96 3.94 19.57
C ARG A 27 4.09 3.80 18.33
N ILE A 28 4.71 3.78 17.15
CA ILE A 28 4.00 3.48 15.89
C ILE A 28 3.30 2.13 16.06
N ASN A 29 2.00 2.05 15.82
CA ASN A 29 1.16 0.90 16.17
C ASN A 29 0.07 0.69 15.10
N GLY A 30 -0.16 -0.55 14.68
CA GLY A 30 -1.09 -0.90 13.62
C GLY A 30 -0.37 -1.23 12.31
N LEU A 31 -0.84 -0.66 11.21
CA LEU A 31 -0.37 -0.96 9.84
C LEU A 31 0.58 0.13 9.31
N GLU A 32 1.77 -0.29 8.87
CA GLU A 32 2.74 0.54 8.12
C GLU A 32 2.90 0.01 6.70
N VAL A 33 2.97 0.89 5.70
CA VAL A 33 3.32 0.49 4.33
C VAL A 33 4.71 1.01 3.98
N MET A 34 5.64 0.10 3.69
CA MET A 34 7.00 0.41 3.24
C MET A 34 7.14 0.06 1.77
N SER A 35 7.10 1.07 0.89
CA SER A 35 7.14 0.91 -0.56
C SER A 35 8.57 0.98 -1.12
N PHE A 36 8.93 0.04 -2.00
CA PHE A 36 10.26 -0.10 -2.62
C PHE A 36 10.29 0.26 -4.11
N GLY A 37 9.30 0.99 -4.63
CA GLY A 37 9.27 1.42 -6.03
C GLY A 37 8.75 0.34 -6.97
N GLN A 38 9.29 0.28 -8.19
CA GLN A 38 8.72 -0.57 -9.25
C GLN A 38 9.31 -1.99 -9.26
N PRO A 39 8.52 -3.04 -9.48
CA PRO A 39 9.00 -4.39 -9.70
C PRO A 39 10.06 -4.45 -10.79
N ASP A 40 11.17 -5.14 -10.55
CA ASP A 40 12.18 -5.40 -11.58
C ASP A 40 12.84 -6.79 -11.44
N PHE A 41 13.61 -7.18 -12.46
CA PHE A 41 14.37 -8.42 -12.52
C PHE A 41 15.67 -8.21 -13.28
N VAL A 42 16.78 -8.29 -12.55
CA VAL A 42 18.13 -8.32 -13.10
C VAL A 42 18.67 -9.73 -12.90
N SER A 43 18.65 -10.52 -13.97
CA SER A 43 18.98 -11.94 -13.93
C SER A 43 20.22 -12.24 -13.08
N PRO A 44 20.12 -13.14 -12.07
CA PRO A 44 19.01 -14.04 -11.79
C PRO A 44 17.98 -13.52 -10.76
N ASP A 45 18.09 -12.27 -10.33
CA ASP A 45 17.44 -11.77 -9.12
C ASP A 45 16.17 -10.97 -9.42
N TYR A 46 15.09 -11.30 -8.72
CA TYR A 46 13.93 -10.41 -8.58
C TYR A 46 14.25 -9.33 -7.55
N GLY A 47 13.64 -8.16 -7.70
CA GLY A 47 13.88 -7.01 -6.86
C GLY A 47 12.98 -5.85 -7.23
N ALA A 48 13.36 -4.65 -6.86
CA ALA A 48 12.66 -3.45 -7.27
C ALA A 48 13.66 -2.37 -7.68
N ASP A 49 13.28 -1.56 -8.67
CA ASP A 49 13.94 -0.28 -8.87
C ASP A 49 13.39 0.69 -7.82
N ILE A 50 14.20 0.94 -6.81
CA ILE A 50 13.82 1.74 -5.66
C ILE A 50 13.73 3.23 -6.01
N PHE A 51 12.98 3.97 -5.20
CA PHE A 51 12.96 5.43 -5.27
C PHE A 51 14.40 5.97 -5.12
N GLY A 52 14.77 6.96 -5.93
CA GLY A 52 16.12 7.51 -5.92
C GLY A 52 16.59 7.95 -7.31
N THR A 53 17.71 8.68 -7.35
CA THR A 53 18.27 9.16 -8.62
C THR A 53 18.72 7.98 -9.48
N GLY A 54 18.12 7.85 -10.67
CA GLY A 54 18.40 6.76 -11.60
C GLY A 54 17.65 5.46 -11.33
N ALA A 55 16.73 5.45 -10.35
CA ALA A 55 15.92 4.28 -9.98
C ALA A 55 16.76 2.99 -9.89
N PRO A 56 17.74 2.93 -8.97
CA PRO A 56 18.66 1.80 -8.94
C PRO A 56 17.93 0.50 -8.57
N PHE A 57 18.32 -0.59 -9.21
CA PHE A 57 17.82 -1.92 -8.87
C PHE A 57 18.37 -2.38 -7.50
N GLU A 58 17.48 -2.83 -6.62
CA GLU A 58 17.82 -3.55 -5.42
C GLU A 58 17.15 -4.93 -5.39
N SER A 59 17.96 -5.97 -5.17
CA SER A 59 17.47 -7.34 -5.13
C SER A 59 16.56 -7.60 -3.93
N ILE A 60 15.68 -8.60 -4.03
CA ILE A 60 14.92 -9.13 -2.90
C ILE A 60 15.84 -9.49 -1.72
N TYR A 61 17.06 -9.97 -1.97
CA TYR A 61 18.01 -10.25 -0.91
C TYR A 61 18.38 -8.98 -0.13
N THR A 62 18.70 -7.89 -0.83
CA THR A 62 19.04 -6.60 -0.20
C THR A 62 17.83 -6.04 0.55
N ILE A 63 16.67 -6.01 -0.10
CA ILE A 63 15.41 -5.49 0.46
C ILE A 63 15.03 -6.27 1.73
N LYS A 64 15.03 -7.61 1.67
CA LYS A 64 14.78 -8.47 2.83
C LYS A 64 15.73 -8.14 3.98
N TYR A 65 17.02 -8.01 3.69
CA TYR A 65 18.02 -7.70 4.72
C TYR A 65 17.78 -6.33 5.35
N ALA A 66 17.49 -5.30 4.54
CA ALA A 66 17.13 -3.97 5.02
C ALA A 66 15.88 -4.01 5.93
N VAL A 67 14.83 -4.71 5.51
CA VAL A 67 13.61 -4.87 6.32
C VAL A 67 13.87 -5.63 7.61
N SER A 68 14.68 -6.70 7.59
CA SER A 68 15.08 -7.41 8.82
C SER A 68 15.80 -6.48 9.81
N ARG A 69 16.57 -5.50 9.33
CA ARG A 69 17.21 -4.50 10.21
C ARG A 69 16.20 -3.53 10.81
N TYR A 70 15.24 -3.07 10.02
CA TYR A 70 14.14 -2.22 10.52
C TYR A 70 13.35 -2.94 11.61
N LEU A 71 12.89 -4.17 11.35
CA LEU A 71 12.15 -4.98 12.32
C LEU A 71 12.95 -5.15 13.61
N HIS A 72 14.25 -5.46 13.50
CA HIS A 72 15.10 -5.59 14.69
C HIS A 72 15.16 -4.31 15.53
N GLY A 73 15.27 -3.15 14.87
CA GLY A 73 15.26 -1.86 15.56
C GLY A 73 13.94 -1.59 16.26
N TYR A 74 12.82 -1.86 15.57
CA TYR A 74 11.48 -1.68 16.14
C TYR A 74 11.29 -2.56 17.37
N TRP A 75 11.60 -3.85 17.29
CA TRP A 75 11.55 -4.77 18.42
C TRP A 75 12.40 -4.31 19.61
N ASP A 76 13.66 -3.91 19.36
CA ASP A 76 14.58 -3.47 20.42
C ASP A 76 14.10 -2.23 21.18
N CYS A 77 13.41 -1.33 20.50
CA CYS A 77 13.09 0.01 21.01
C CYS A 77 11.61 0.25 21.27
N SER A 78 10.73 -0.66 20.87
CA SER A 78 9.29 -0.55 21.11
C SER A 78 8.93 -0.90 22.56
N PRO A 79 8.02 -0.13 23.19
CA PRO A 79 7.52 -0.48 24.51
C PRO A 79 6.52 -1.64 24.42
N THR A 80 6.24 -2.30 25.54
CA THR A 80 5.18 -3.32 25.59
C THR A 80 3.81 -2.73 25.20
N GLY A 81 3.02 -3.48 24.43
CA GLY A 81 1.63 -3.11 24.09
C GLY A 81 1.48 -2.31 22.80
N VAL A 82 2.52 -2.17 21.99
CA VAL A 82 2.40 -1.80 20.58
C VAL A 82 2.64 -3.01 19.70
N PHE A 83 1.97 -3.05 18.55
CA PHE A 83 2.08 -4.10 17.55
C PHE A 83 2.19 -3.49 16.16
N LEU A 84 3.17 -3.92 15.39
CA LEU A 84 3.42 -3.49 14.02
C LEU A 84 3.03 -4.60 13.03
N THR A 85 2.15 -4.27 12.10
CA THR A 85 2.02 -4.97 10.82
C THR A 85 2.75 -4.14 9.77
N LEU A 86 3.90 -4.63 9.31
CA LEU A 86 4.67 -4.00 8.25
C LEU A 86 4.29 -4.61 6.90
N ALA A 87 3.63 -3.83 6.06
CA ALA A 87 3.27 -4.20 4.70
C ALA A 87 4.34 -3.74 3.71
N ILE A 88 5.02 -4.69 3.08
CA ILE A 88 6.16 -4.42 2.19
C ILE A 88 5.66 -4.32 0.75
N GLY A 89 5.75 -3.13 0.19
CA GLY A 89 5.11 -2.75 -1.06
C GLY A 89 6.06 -2.55 -2.24
N VAL A 90 5.46 -2.66 -3.42
CA VAL A 90 5.93 -2.15 -4.70
C VAL A 90 4.79 -1.38 -5.35
N ASN A 91 5.04 -0.57 -6.37
CA ASN A 91 3.97 -0.04 -7.22
C ASN A 91 3.67 -0.97 -8.40
N ASN A 92 2.68 -0.61 -9.22
CA ASN A 92 2.30 -1.37 -10.42
C ASN A 92 2.90 -0.80 -11.72
N ARG A 93 4.09 -0.19 -11.66
CA ARG A 93 4.80 0.31 -12.84
C ARG A 93 5.78 -0.71 -13.42
N GLY A 94 5.94 -0.71 -14.74
CA GLY A 94 7.01 -1.44 -15.41
C GLY A 94 6.67 -2.88 -15.81
N SER A 95 7.55 -3.49 -16.61
CA SER A 95 7.26 -4.79 -17.27
C SER A 95 7.32 -6.01 -16.36
N LYS A 96 7.83 -5.86 -15.12
CA LYS A 96 7.97 -6.95 -14.16
C LYS A 96 6.83 -7.02 -13.15
N VAL A 97 5.81 -6.18 -13.31
CA VAL A 97 4.51 -6.36 -12.66
C VAL A 97 3.85 -7.59 -13.29
N ASN A 98 4.17 -8.77 -12.75
CA ASN A 98 3.74 -10.04 -13.29
C ASN A 98 3.69 -11.12 -12.20
N ASN A 99 3.15 -12.27 -12.57
CA ASN A 99 2.95 -13.40 -11.66
C ASN A 99 4.25 -13.93 -11.02
N PRO A 100 5.34 -14.20 -11.78
CA PRO A 100 6.61 -14.62 -11.17
C PRO A 100 7.17 -13.65 -10.13
N HIS A 101 7.10 -12.35 -10.40
CA HIS A 101 7.54 -11.35 -9.43
C HIS A 101 6.65 -11.35 -8.19
N GLY A 102 5.32 -11.41 -8.34
CA GLY A 102 4.39 -11.49 -7.22
C GLY A 102 4.70 -12.68 -6.30
N ALA A 103 4.97 -13.85 -6.88
CA ALA A 103 5.36 -15.05 -6.14
C ALA A 103 6.71 -14.89 -5.41
N ALA A 104 7.71 -14.31 -6.07
CA ALA A 104 9.01 -14.02 -5.45
C ALA A 104 8.89 -13.04 -4.27
N TRP A 105 8.04 -12.02 -4.41
CA TRP A 105 7.77 -11.04 -3.35
C TRP A 105 7.04 -11.66 -2.15
N ALA A 106 6.08 -12.54 -2.41
CA ALA A 106 5.40 -13.31 -1.37
C ALA A 106 6.35 -14.26 -0.61
N ASP A 107 7.28 -14.90 -1.32
CA ASP A 107 8.30 -15.74 -0.67
C ASP A 107 9.21 -14.93 0.26
N MET A 108 9.62 -13.72 -0.15
CA MET A 108 10.33 -12.78 0.73
C MET A 108 9.55 -12.47 2.01
N VAL A 109 8.24 -12.21 1.90
CA VAL A 109 7.36 -11.95 3.06
C VAL A 109 7.29 -13.17 3.99
N ASN A 110 7.17 -14.38 3.45
CA ASN A 110 7.19 -15.61 4.24
C ASN A 110 8.53 -15.79 4.96
N GLN A 111 9.65 -15.52 4.30
CA GLN A 111 10.99 -15.58 4.91
C GLN A 111 11.14 -14.57 6.06
N LEU A 112 10.57 -13.36 5.94
CA LEU A 112 10.59 -12.36 7.01
C LEU A 112 9.72 -12.76 8.20
N ASN A 113 8.55 -13.35 7.98
CA ASN A 113 7.73 -13.90 9.07
C ASN A 113 8.42 -15.08 9.77
N ASN A 114 9.15 -15.93 9.03
CA ASN A 114 9.98 -16.97 9.63
C ASN A 114 11.12 -16.39 10.48
N PHE A 115 11.73 -15.29 10.04
CA PHE A 115 12.73 -14.55 10.82
C PHE A 115 12.14 -14.00 12.13
N ILE A 116 10.97 -13.35 12.09
CA ILE A 116 10.21 -12.88 13.27
C ILE A 116 9.83 -14.03 14.23
N ALA A 117 9.49 -15.20 13.68
CA ALA A 117 9.12 -16.38 14.48
C ALA A 117 10.33 -17.09 15.10
N SER A 118 11.54 -16.86 14.60
CA SER A 118 12.76 -17.54 15.07
C SER A 118 13.19 -17.02 16.45
N PRO A 119 13.75 -17.84 17.35
CA PRO A 119 14.18 -17.39 18.68
C PRO A 119 15.33 -16.34 18.64
N PRO A 120 15.27 -15.26 19.44
CA PRO A 120 14.12 -14.83 20.23
C PRO A 120 12.98 -14.34 19.33
N SER A 121 11.74 -14.84 19.55
CA SER A 121 10.64 -14.50 18.65
C SER A 121 10.08 -13.10 18.92
N TRP A 122 9.83 -12.36 17.84
CA TRP A 122 9.23 -11.02 17.84
C TRP A 122 7.74 -11.05 17.45
N ALA A 123 7.17 -12.24 17.22
CA ALA A 123 5.82 -12.45 16.70
C ALA A 123 4.69 -11.91 17.60
N THR A 124 5.00 -11.54 18.85
CA THR A 124 4.03 -10.89 19.75
C THR A 124 3.95 -9.38 19.57
N GLN A 125 4.87 -8.80 18.80
CA GLN A 125 4.98 -7.36 18.53
C GLN A 125 4.97 -7.06 17.03
N GLU A 126 5.34 -8.01 16.18
CA GLU A 126 5.56 -7.74 14.76
C GLU A 126 4.96 -8.82 13.86
N ARG A 127 4.51 -8.40 12.69
CA ARG A 127 4.15 -9.24 11.56
C ARG A 127 4.51 -8.54 10.25
N VAL A 128 4.88 -9.32 9.25
CA VAL A 128 5.07 -8.82 7.88
C VAL A 128 3.97 -9.34 6.95
N VAL A 129 3.55 -8.48 6.02
CA VAL A 129 2.61 -8.78 4.94
C VAL A 129 3.08 -8.11 3.65
N GLY A 130 2.46 -8.42 2.52
CA GLY A 130 2.73 -7.72 1.26
C GLY A 130 1.94 -6.43 1.15
N ALA A 131 2.38 -5.55 0.28
CA ALA A 131 1.57 -4.47 -0.24
C ALA A 131 1.79 -4.29 -1.75
N ILE A 132 0.87 -3.58 -2.38
CA ILE A 132 1.07 -3.00 -3.70
C ILE A 132 0.39 -1.64 -3.73
N ASP A 133 1.07 -0.67 -4.33
CA ASP A 133 0.51 0.61 -4.71
C ASP A 133 -0.01 0.47 -6.15
N ALA A 134 -1.26 0.02 -6.29
CA ALA A 134 -1.86 -0.28 -7.58
C ALA A 134 -2.59 0.93 -8.14
N GLU A 135 -1.84 1.86 -8.73
CA GLU A 135 -2.42 3.06 -9.36
C GLU A 135 -2.80 2.84 -10.82
N ALA A 136 -4.01 3.23 -11.22
CA ALA A 136 -4.41 3.14 -12.63
C ALA A 136 -3.57 4.07 -13.53
N GLY A 137 -3.03 5.16 -12.95
CA GLY A 137 -2.12 6.10 -13.61
C GLY A 137 -0.75 5.52 -14.01
N TYR A 138 -0.24 4.54 -13.25
CA TYR A 138 1.12 3.98 -13.42
C TYR A 138 1.22 2.72 -14.26
N ALA A 139 0.10 2.03 -14.49
CA ALA A 139 0.06 0.74 -15.14
C ALA A 139 0.48 0.82 -16.62
N ALA A 140 1.77 0.93 -16.90
CA ALA A 140 2.34 0.89 -18.24
C ALA A 140 1.97 -0.42 -18.98
N THR A 141 1.59 -1.47 -18.23
CA THR A 141 1.18 -2.79 -18.70
C THR A 141 -0.30 -3.11 -18.48
N GLY A 142 -1.10 -2.16 -17.98
CA GLY A 142 -2.55 -2.29 -17.77
C GLY A 142 -2.96 -3.23 -16.62
N PRO A 143 -4.27 -3.34 -16.34
CA PRO A 143 -4.78 -4.05 -15.15
C PRO A 143 -4.47 -5.56 -15.13
N SER A 144 -4.39 -6.22 -16.29
CA SER A 144 -4.13 -7.66 -16.38
C SER A 144 -2.79 -8.05 -15.77
N SER A 145 -1.77 -7.21 -15.94
CA SER A 145 -0.43 -7.41 -15.37
C SER A 145 -0.44 -7.28 -13.85
N THR A 146 -1.17 -6.30 -13.31
CA THR A 146 -1.33 -6.07 -11.88
C THR A 146 -2.11 -7.20 -11.21
N ARG A 147 -3.20 -7.67 -11.84
CA ARG A 147 -3.91 -8.88 -11.39
C ARG A 147 -3.00 -10.11 -11.40
N ALA A 148 -2.20 -10.29 -12.46
CA ALA A 148 -1.27 -11.41 -12.53
C ALA A 148 -0.24 -11.38 -11.40
N TRP A 149 0.25 -10.19 -11.01
CA TRP A 149 1.10 -10.03 -9.83
C TRP A 149 0.38 -10.44 -8.55
N ALA A 150 -0.87 -10.00 -8.34
CA ALA A 150 -1.67 -10.38 -7.17
C ALA A 150 -1.91 -11.90 -7.11
N ASP A 151 -2.16 -12.53 -8.24
CA ASP A 151 -2.33 -14.00 -8.33
C ASP A 151 -1.03 -14.73 -7.98
N GLY A 152 0.11 -14.19 -8.41
CA GLY A 152 1.43 -14.71 -8.07
C GLY A 152 1.69 -14.62 -6.57
N TYR A 153 1.40 -13.45 -6.00
CA TYR A 153 1.54 -13.20 -4.57
C TYR A 153 0.66 -14.16 -3.75
N THR A 154 -0.64 -14.20 -4.06
CA THR A 154 -1.62 -14.98 -3.30
C THR A 154 -1.54 -16.49 -3.50
N GLY A 155 -0.89 -16.94 -4.57
CA GLY A 155 -0.46 -18.33 -4.70
C GLY A 155 0.62 -18.75 -3.68
N THR A 156 1.26 -17.81 -2.97
CA THR A 156 2.39 -18.08 -2.06
C THR A 156 2.23 -17.50 -0.65
N ALA A 157 1.61 -16.32 -0.49
CA ALA A 157 1.38 -15.68 0.81
C ALA A 157 0.06 -14.90 0.83
N THR A 158 -0.52 -14.70 2.00
CA THR A 158 -1.67 -13.82 2.23
C THR A 158 -1.61 -13.17 3.62
N PRO A 159 -2.27 -12.00 3.82
CA PRO A 159 -2.84 -11.11 2.81
C PRO A 159 -1.76 -10.18 2.20
N PHE A 160 -2.16 -9.38 1.22
CA PHE A 160 -1.48 -8.16 0.81
C PHE A 160 -2.42 -6.95 0.87
N TYR A 161 -1.87 -5.78 1.09
CA TYR A 161 -2.62 -4.52 1.09
C TYR A 161 -2.46 -3.78 -0.24
N ASN A 162 -3.57 -3.39 -0.87
CA ASN A 162 -3.56 -2.41 -1.94
C ASN A 162 -3.67 -1.01 -1.33
N ALA A 163 -2.62 -0.20 -1.53
CA ALA A 163 -2.56 1.20 -1.12
C ALA A 163 -2.48 2.11 -2.34
N GLY A 164 -3.38 1.89 -3.31
CA GLY A 164 -3.43 2.66 -4.56
C GLY A 164 -4.67 3.55 -4.69
N ASP A 165 -4.94 3.97 -5.92
CA ASP A 165 -5.96 4.96 -6.29
C ASP A 165 -7.19 4.36 -7.02
N CYS A 166 -8.20 5.21 -7.25
CA CYS A 166 -9.41 4.87 -8.03
C CYS A 166 -9.78 6.01 -9.01
N PRO A 167 -8.86 6.44 -9.91
CA PRO A 167 -9.00 7.69 -10.62
C PRO A 167 -10.09 7.55 -11.67
N GLY A 168 -11.07 8.46 -11.60
CA GLY A 168 -12.21 8.46 -12.51
C GLY A 168 -13.26 7.41 -12.15
N CYS A 169 -13.16 6.77 -10.97
CA CYS A 169 -14.28 6.04 -10.41
C CYS A 169 -15.48 7.00 -10.26
N PRO A 170 -16.72 6.52 -10.44
CA PRO A 170 -17.89 7.39 -10.29
C PRO A 170 -17.91 8.07 -8.91
N GLN A 171 -18.53 9.25 -8.83
CA GLN A 171 -18.85 9.91 -7.56
C GLN A 171 -20.38 9.93 -7.33
N PRO A 172 -20.85 10.06 -6.08
CA PRO A 172 -22.27 10.20 -5.77
C PRO A 172 -22.93 11.31 -6.60
N GLY A 173 -24.12 11.03 -7.15
CA GLY A 173 -24.86 11.98 -7.98
C GLY A 173 -24.35 12.10 -9.42
N SER A 174 -23.26 11.43 -9.79
CA SER A 174 -22.93 11.24 -11.21
C SER A 174 -23.99 10.35 -11.87
N THR A 175 -24.44 10.70 -13.07
CA THR A 175 -25.27 9.81 -13.90
C THR A 175 -24.49 8.60 -14.41
N MET A 176 -23.17 8.56 -14.14
CA MET A 176 -22.35 7.38 -14.25
C MET A 176 -22.70 6.47 -13.09
N LEU A 177 -23.79 5.72 -13.29
CA LEU A 177 -24.04 4.52 -12.55
C LEU A 177 -22.74 3.68 -12.46
N PRO A 178 -22.63 2.77 -11.49
CA PRO A 178 -21.71 1.66 -11.62
C PRO A 178 -21.98 0.97 -12.98
N ILE A 179 -21.14 1.20 -13.99
CA ILE A 179 -21.33 0.67 -15.34
C ILE A 179 -20.24 -0.35 -15.60
N PRO A 180 -20.55 -1.66 -15.46
CA PRO A 180 -19.71 -2.71 -16.00
C PRO A 180 -19.37 -2.43 -17.46
N GLY A 181 -18.07 -2.44 -17.79
CA GLY A 181 -17.59 -2.24 -19.16
C GLY A 181 -17.36 -0.80 -19.59
N THR A 182 -17.46 0.20 -18.69
CA THR A 182 -16.91 1.54 -18.97
C THR A 182 -15.48 1.62 -18.42
N PRO A 183 -14.47 1.86 -19.27
CA PRO A 183 -13.10 2.00 -18.78
C PRO A 183 -12.98 3.27 -17.94
N LEU A 184 -12.28 3.14 -16.83
CA LEU A 184 -11.68 4.20 -16.04
C LEU A 184 -10.42 4.70 -16.77
N GLN A 185 -9.42 5.20 -16.03
CA GLN A 185 -8.14 5.61 -16.60
C GLN A 185 -7.34 4.41 -17.14
N ASN A 186 -6.64 4.61 -18.26
CA ASN A 186 -5.65 3.68 -18.82
C ASN A 186 -6.14 2.23 -19.04
N GLY A 187 -7.44 2.04 -19.32
CA GLY A 187 -8.03 0.73 -19.61
C GLY A 187 -8.33 -0.12 -18.36
N TRP A 188 -8.23 0.47 -17.17
CA TRP A 188 -8.75 -0.11 -15.93
C TRP A 188 -10.27 -0.05 -15.90
N TYR A 189 -10.89 -0.97 -15.17
CA TYR A 189 -12.31 -0.97 -14.85
C TYR A 189 -12.49 -1.05 -13.34
N GLN A 190 -13.69 -0.72 -12.84
CA GLN A 190 -14.02 -0.88 -11.42
C GLN A 190 -13.77 -2.33 -10.93
N ASP A 191 -14.00 -3.33 -11.79
CA ASP A 191 -13.70 -4.74 -11.47
C ASP A 191 -12.19 -4.99 -11.24
N ASP A 192 -11.30 -4.28 -11.94
CA ASP A 192 -9.86 -4.42 -11.74
C ASP A 192 -9.41 -3.84 -10.40
N ILE A 193 -9.92 -2.67 -10.05
CA ILE A 193 -9.61 -2.02 -8.77
C ILE A 193 -10.23 -2.81 -7.62
N TRP A 194 -11.47 -3.27 -7.78
CA TRP A 194 -12.12 -4.18 -6.83
C TRP A 194 -11.30 -5.47 -6.66
N TYR A 195 -10.85 -6.10 -7.75
CA TYR A 195 -10.04 -7.32 -7.67
C TYR A 195 -8.77 -7.12 -6.84
N MET A 196 -8.07 -6.02 -7.08
CA MET A 196 -6.84 -5.68 -6.35
C MET A 196 -7.09 -5.29 -4.89
N SER A 197 -8.33 -4.93 -4.53
CA SER A 197 -8.67 -4.33 -3.23
C SER A 197 -9.50 -5.24 -2.32
N TRP A 198 -10.23 -6.21 -2.89
CA TRP A 198 -11.17 -7.07 -2.17
C TRP A 198 -11.52 -8.39 -2.91
N GLY A 199 -11.50 -8.38 -4.24
CA GLY A 199 -11.96 -9.50 -5.06
C GLY A 199 -10.97 -10.67 -5.16
N ASN A 200 -9.67 -10.38 -5.06
CA ASN A 200 -8.65 -11.40 -4.86
C ASN A 200 -8.68 -11.85 -3.38
N ILE A 201 -8.57 -13.16 -3.14
CA ILE A 201 -8.72 -13.77 -1.79
C ILE A 201 -7.75 -13.24 -0.74
N GLY A 202 -6.60 -12.71 -1.15
CA GLY A 202 -5.61 -12.12 -0.25
C GLY A 202 -5.59 -10.60 -0.26
N ALA A 203 -6.42 -9.92 -1.06
CA ALA A 203 -6.41 -8.47 -1.18
C ALA A 203 -7.16 -7.80 -0.02
N LEU A 204 -6.54 -6.76 0.53
CA LEU A 204 -7.13 -5.85 1.50
C LEU A 204 -6.88 -4.40 1.06
N ALA A 205 -7.80 -3.49 1.30
CA ALA A 205 -7.71 -2.13 0.78
C ALA A 205 -7.31 -1.11 1.87
N VAL A 206 -6.34 -0.25 1.54
CA VAL A 206 -5.98 0.97 2.28
C VAL A 206 -5.95 2.12 1.27
N PRO A 207 -7.13 2.57 0.80
CA PRO A 207 -7.26 3.57 -0.25
C PRO A 207 -6.43 4.82 -0.07
N GLU A 208 -5.85 5.33 -1.15
CA GLU A 208 -5.30 6.68 -1.16
C GLU A 208 -6.40 7.74 -1.18
N ILE A 209 -6.40 8.60 -0.16
CA ILE A 209 -7.35 9.70 0.05
C ILE A 209 -6.58 11.03 0.05
N TYR A 210 -5.91 11.34 -1.05
CA TYR A 210 -5.05 12.52 -1.15
C TYR A 210 -5.82 13.83 -1.43
N LEU A 211 -6.98 13.79 -2.10
CA LEU A 211 -7.71 15.01 -2.50
C LEU A 211 -8.42 15.70 -1.33
N GLU A 212 -8.08 16.98 -1.10
CA GLU A 212 -8.60 17.80 0.02
C GLU A 212 -10.13 18.01 -0.03
N ASP A 213 -10.76 17.85 -1.19
CA ASP A 213 -12.21 18.04 -1.39
C ASP A 213 -13.06 16.77 -1.18
N GLY A 214 -12.42 15.67 -0.75
CA GLY A 214 -13.06 14.38 -0.51
C GLY A 214 -13.42 13.59 -1.76
N THR A 215 -12.95 14.00 -2.94
CA THR A 215 -13.18 13.28 -4.20
C THR A 215 -12.68 11.85 -4.12
N SER A 216 -11.44 11.63 -3.67
CA SER A 216 -10.87 10.28 -3.54
C SER A 216 -11.75 9.39 -2.63
N ALA A 217 -12.22 9.91 -1.50
CA ALA A 217 -13.10 9.16 -0.60
C ALA A 217 -14.43 8.76 -1.25
N ARG A 218 -15.04 9.66 -2.02
CA ARG A 218 -16.28 9.40 -2.76
C ARG A 218 -16.09 8.41 -3.91
N GLU A 219 -14.93 8.44 -4.57
CA GLU A 219 -14.58 7.46 -5.62
C GLU A 219 -14.48 6.05 -5.04
N TRP A 220 -13.82 5.90 -3.90
CA TRP A 220 -13.71 4.62 -3.20
C TRP A 220 -15.07 4.15 -2.65
N GLU A 221 -15.89 5.04 -2.10
CA GLU A 221 -17.24 4.66 -1.66
C GLU A 221 -18.12 4.13 -2.80
N GLN A 222 -18.07 4.77 -3.97
CA GLN A 222 -18.79 4.26 -5.14
C GLN A 222 -18.24 2.93 -5.65
N LEU A 223 -16.94 2.66 -5.48
CA LEU A 223 -16.38 1.33 -5.73
C LEU A 223 -16.94 0.29 -4.74
N SER A 224 -17.07 0.65 -3.46
CA SER A 224 -17.66 -0.21 -2.42
C SER A 224 -19.14 -0.52 -2.74
N LEU A 225 -19.93 0.47 -3.16
CA LEU A 225 -21.31 0.28 -3.64
C LEU A 225 -21.38 -0.57 -4.90
N TRP A 226 -20.48 -0.34 -5.85
CA TRP A 226 -20.36 -1.16 -7.05
C TRP A 226 -20.09 -2.63 -6.68
N ALA A 227 -19.16 -2.87 -5.76
CA ALA A 227 -18.83 -4.21 -5.27
C ALA A 227 -20.04 -4.87 -4.59
N LEU A 228 -20.79 -4.12 -3.79
CA LEU A 228 -22.02 -4.61 -3.17
C LEU A 228 -23.05 -5.05 -4.22
N ARG A 229 -23.21 -4.26 -5.30
CA ARG A 229 -24.19 -4.53 -6.34
C ARG A 229 -23.81 -5.69 -7.28
N TYR A 230 -22.53 -5.80 -7.64
CA TYR A 230 -22.09 -6.74 -8.67
C TYR A 230 -21.38 -7.99 -8.10
N HIS A 231 -20.89 -7.92 -6.87
CA HIS A 231 -20.18 -9.01 -6.18
C HIS A 231 -20.82 -9.39 -4.84
N ASN A 232 -21.97 -8.78 -4.48
CA ASN A 232 -22.75 -9.07 -3.27
C ASN A 232 -22.03 -8.76 -1.94
N SER A 233 -20.96 -7.95 -1.96
CA SER A 233 -20.26 -7.49 -0.76
C SER A 233 -19.71 -6.09 -0.97
N ALA A 234 -20.01 -5.19 -0.04
CA ALA A 234 -19.26 -3.94 0.10
C ALA A 234 -17.79 -4.25 0.45
N ILE A 235 -16.90 -3.29 0.19
CA ILE A 235 -15.48 -3.43 0.51
C ILE A 235 -15.27 -3.08 1.98
N GLY A 236 -14.57 -3.94 2.73
CA GLY A 236 -14.13 -3.65 4.09
C GLY A 236 -12.77 -2.96 4.07
N TYR A 237 -12.75 -1.65 3.89
CA TYR A 237 -11.50 -0.87 3.94
C TYR A 237 -10.83 -1.04 5.30
N GLN A 238 -9.53 -1.32 5.28
CA GLN A 238 -8.73 -1.58 6.46
C GLN A 238 -8.13 -0.30 7.06
N GLY A 239 -7.91 0.70 6.21
CA GLY A 239 -7.46 2.02 6.60
C GLY A 239 -7.56 3.00 5.43
N SER A 240 -6.97 4.18 5.59
CA SER A 240 -6.74 5.15 4.52
C SER A 240 -5.25 5.50 4.42
N ALA A 241 -4.76 5.79 3.22
CA ALA A 241 -3.45 6.36 2.95
C ALA A 241 -3.60 7.82 2.51
N THR A 242 -2.65 8.67 2.87
CA THR A 242 -2.54 10.06 2.41
C THR A 242 -1.10 10.35 1.95
N GLU A 243 -0.81 11.54 1.44
CA GLU A 243 0.55 11.94 1.04
C GLU A 243 1.01 13.27 1.66
N HIS A 244 0.52 13.60 2.85
CA HIS A 244 0.84 14.86 3.53
C HIS A 244 2.33 15.05 3.76
N ASP A 245 3.01 14.09 4.39
CA ASP A 245 4.44 14.17 4.70
C ASP A 245 5.26 14.28 3.39
N ALA A 246 4.86 13.57 2.35
CA ALA A 246 5.36 13.68 0.98
C ALA A 246 5.18 15.09 0.40
N CYS A 247 4.01 15.70 0.59
CA CYS A 247 3.70 17.06 0.17
C CYS A 247 4.46 18.13 0.94
N MET A 248 4.87 17.87 2.18
CA MET A 248 5.68 18.78 2.99
C MET A 248 7.16 18.82 2.57
N THR A 249 7.59 17.95 1.67
CA THR A 249 8.94 18.00 1.09
C THR A 249 9.08 19.24 0.19
N PRO A 250 10.15 20.06 0.30
CA PRO A 250 10.28 21.32 -0.44
C PRO A 250 10.12 21.22 -1.96
N SER A 251 10.48 20.08 -2.57
CA SER A 251 10.30 19.83 -4.00
C SER A 251 8.84 19.63 -4.42
N ASN A 252 7.96 19.24 -3.48
CA ASN A 252 6.59 18.80 -3.75
C ASN A 252 5.53 19.79 -3.25
N VAL A 253 5.86 20.65 -2.27
CA VAL A 253 4.91 21.61 -1.66
C VAL A 253 4.10 22.37 -2.70
N GLN A 254 4.76 22.94 -3.72
CA GLN A 254 4.05 23.71 -4.75
C GLN A 254 3.11 22.85 -5.59
N TYR A 255 3.53 21.62 -5.92
CA TYR A 255 2.71 20.68 -6.69
C TYR A 255 1.47 20.28 -5.90
N CYS A 256 1.63 19.86 -4.64
CA CYS A 256 0.50 19.46 -3.80
C CYS A 256 -0.47 20.61 -3.52
N GLN A 257 0.03 21.83 -3.28
CA GLN A 257 -0.83 23.01 -3.09
C GLN A 257 -1.63 23.35 -4.35
N THR A 258 -1.03 23.16 -5.53
CA THR A 258 -1.70 23.47 -6.80
C THR A 258 -2.77 22.43 -7.14
N ASN A 259 -2.55 21.17 -6.76
CA ASN A 259 -3.44 20.05 -7.09
C ASN A 259 -4.34 19.61 -5.93
N HIS A 260 -4.28 20.29 -4.78
CA HIS A 260 -5.10 20.00 -3.60
C HIS A 260 -4.93 18.56 -3.06
N LEU A 261 -3.68 18.12 -2.91
CA LEU A 261 -3.33 16.74 -2.53
C LEU A 261 -2.88 16.56 -1.07
N ASN A 262 -3.04 17.58 -0.24
CA ASN A 262 -2.35 17.67 1.06
C ASN A 262 -3.19 17.22 2.27
N ASN A 263 -4.10 16.26 2.09
CA ASN A 263 -4.86 15.69 3.20
C ASN A 263 -3.92 15.10 4.25
N THR A 264 -4.08 15.51 5.51
CA THR A 264 -3.47 14.80 6.65
C THR A 264 -4.14 13.44 6.86
N ARG A 265 -3.48 12.54 7.60
CA ARG A 265 -4.02 11.22 7.98
C ARG A 265 -5.43 11.28 8.54
N ASP A 266 -5.68 12.20 9.48
CA ASP A 266 -6.99 12.37 10.12
C ASP A 266 -8.05 12.85 9.13
N GLN A 267 -7.67 13.74 8.19
CA GLN A 267 -8.58 14.21 7.15
C GLN A 267 -8.94 13.10 6.17
N GLY A 268 -7.94 12.37 5.66
CA GLY A 268 -8.18 11.25 4.74
C GLY A 268 -9.04 10.16 5.36
N TRP A 269 -8.75 9.80 6.61
CA TRP A 269 -9.56 8.83 7.35
C TRP A 269 -10.99 9.30 7.55
N SER A 270 -11.18 10.54 7.99
CA SER A 270 -12.52 11.10 8.25
C SER A 270 -13.32 11.22 6.96
N GLN A 271 -12.71 11.61 5.85
CA GLN A 271 -13.37 11.68 4.55
C GLN A 271 -13.86 10.31 4.09
N LEU A 272 -13.03 9.26 4.21
CA LEU A 272 -13.44 7.90 3.85
C LEU A 272 -14.53 7.36 4.78
N TRP A 273 -14.39 7.60 6.08
CA TRP A 273 -15.41 7.23 7.07
C TRP A 273 -16.75 7.89 6.76
N ASP A 274 -16.77 9.20 6.51
CA ASP A 274 -17.99 9.97 6.24
C ASP A 274 -18.62 9.56 4.90
N ALA A 275 -17.80 9.28 3.87
CA ALA A 275 -18.28 8.79 2.59
C ALA A 275 -18.99 7.43 2.75
N GLU A 276 -18.33 6.43 3.33
CA GLU A 276 -18.90 5.09 3.53
C GLU A 276 -20.16 5.14 4.44
N ASN A 277 -20.20 6.02 5.45
CA ASN A 277 -21.39 6.18 6.29
C ASN A 277 -22.51 6.98 5.61
N GLY A 278 -22.26 7.58 4.45
CA GLY A 278 -23.24 8.31 3.65
C GLY A 278 -24.26 7.43 2.95
N ASP A 279 -23.95 6.14 2.71
CA ASP A 279 -24.86 5.15 2.11
C ASP A 279 -25.05 3.94 3.05
N PRO A 280 -26.29 3.51 3.35
CA PRO A 280 -26.55 2.36 4.22
C PRO A 280 -25.92 1.03 3.74
N GLY A 281 -25.68 0.87 2.44
CA GLY A 281 -25.06 -0.31 1.86
C GLY A 281 -23.59 -0.47 2.24
N THR A 282 -22.83 0.63 2.18
CA THR A 282 -21.40 0.66 2.50
C THR A 282 -21.14 0.91 3.99
N ALA A 283 -22.04 1.61 4.70
CA ALA A 283 -21.90 1.86 6.14
C ALA A 283 -21.69 0.57 6.96
N SER A 284 -22.22 -0.57 6.50
CA SER A 284 -22.06 -1.87 7.16
C SER A 284 -20.62 -2.41 7.20
N SER A 285 -19.73 -1.95 6.31
CA SER A 285 -18.32 -2.41 6.24
C SER A 285 -17.34 -1.51 7.03
N THR A 286 -17.78 -0.32 7.45
CA THR A 286 -16.97 0.71 8.13
C THR A 286 -16.31 0.24 9.42
N GLY A 287 -16.87 -0.80 10.06
CA GLY A 287 -16.27 -1.43 11.24
C GLY A 287 -14.87 -2.00 11.01
N SER A 288 -14.43 -2.14 9.75
CA SER A 288 -13.09 -2.59 9.37
C SER A 288 -12.05 -1.46 9.26
N LEU A 289 -12.50 -0.19 9.22
CA LEU A 289 -11.64 0.97 8.95
C LEU A 289 -10.90 1.38 10.23
N HIS A 290 -9.73 0.79 10.45
CA HIS A 290 -8.99 0.93 11.71
C HIS A 290 -7.76 1.83 11.63
N TRP A 291 -7.16 1.96 10.45
CA TRP A 291 -5.83 2.56 10.30
C TRP A 291 -5.84 3.81 9.43
N SER A 292 -4.85 4.66 9.63
CA SER A 292 -4.54 5.78 8.74
C SER A 292 -3.02 5.84 8.58
N THR A 293 -2.54 5.81 7.35
CA THR A 293 -1.11 5.89 7.01
C THR A 293 -0.87 7.09 6.09
N ASP A 294 0.40 7.47 5.93
CA ASP A 294 0.81 8.61 5.12
C ASP A 294 2.11 8.30 4.38
N TRP A 295 2.18 8.70 3.12
CA TRP A 295 3.38 8.58 2.31
C TRP A 295 4.38 9.68 2.67
N SER A 296 5.65 9.28 2.74
CA SER A 296 6.80 10.19 2.80
C SER A 296 7.71 9.92 1.61
N TRP A 297 8.65 10.81 1.29
CA TRP A 297 9.70 10.51 0.29
C TRP A 297 11.13 10.69 0.82
N THR A 298 11.26 11.01 2.11
CA THR A 298 12.52 11.46 2.70
C THR A 298 12.77 10.75 4.01
N ASN A 299 13.59 9.69 4.03
CA ASN A 299 14.16 9.12 5.26
C ASN A 299 15.54 8.57 5.06
#